data_AF-A0A3D2W5S9-F1
#
_entry.id   AF-A0A3D2W5S9-F1
#
_cell.length_a   1.000
_cell.length_b   1.000
_cell.length_c   1.000
_cell.angle_alpha   90.00
_cell.angle_beta   90.00
_cell.angle_gamma   90.00
#
_symmetry.space_group_name_H-M   'P 1'
#
loop_
_entity.id
_entity.type
_entity.pdbx_description
1 polymer ?
#
loop_
_entity_poly.entity_id
_entity_poly.type
_entity_poly.pdbx_seq_one_letter_code
_entity_poly.pdbx_strand_id
1 'polypeptide(L)'
;MLNKEFLDTLTPVEIQMVHQYINILFKNKITSSTANYENLETSVDECPYCHCKHIVRNGHNNKTGRQRYLCKNKECGHTFEATTNTFFSHSKAKYQTWLTFIGCEVVGLSLRQESVITGVSVTGCFNMRHKLYNALRDYQQSQKLKGTCEVDATYVPINLKGWNPDDMPRFSKRRGKHKPDSQHPNLRGISHHKICIVSAVDEYDHILFRIAGLGQETFEMYNKFKDHFSEKCMIVADSKPCIAEFASANHLEADIIPSGEFKSPKLNTLAALNQLHQEFSELIRRKHGVGTRHLQGYIDWLVMTKRLRYRTDAKKMNTEIYMNIMKNSVNWTTDDICHIPMPIDLDEAYYEFMTDVNQLHQHIS
;
A
#
# COMPACT_ATOMS: atom_id res chain seq x y z
N MET A 1 23.03 24.95 -7.19
CA MET A 1 22.69 23.62 -6.63
C MET A 1 23.26 22.59 -7.58
N LEU A 2 23.89 21.50 -7.10
CA LEU A 2 24.50 20.48 -7.96
C LEU A 2 23.40 19.81 -8.81
N ASN A 3 23.42 19.96 -10.12
CA ASN A 3 22.39 19.43 -11.03
C ASN A 3 23.04 18.84 -12.29
N LYS A 4 22.25 18.10 -13.09
CA LYS A 4 22.76 17.41 -14.28
C LYS A 4 23.40 18.39 -15.27
N GLU A 5 22.75 19.51 -15.56
CA GLU A 5 23.24 20.52 -16.49
C GLU A 5 24.62 21.06 -16.09
N PHE A 6 24.82 21.37 -14.80
CA PHE A 6 26.11 21.78 -14.27
C PHE A 6 27.16 20.66 -14.43
N LEU A 7 26.81 19.43 -14.06
CA LEU A 7 27.73 18.29 -14.15
C LEU A 7 28.14 17.98 -15.59
N ASP A 8 27.25 18.20 -16.56
CA ASP A 8 27.50 17.99 -17.99
C ASP A 8 28.50 19.04 -18.56
N THR A 9 28.71 20.18 -17.88
CA THR A 9 29.73 21.18 -18.27
C THR A 9 31.16 20.83 -17.85
N LEU A 10 31.31 19.85 -16.96
CA LEU A 10 32.60 19.48 -16.38
C LEU A 10 33.34 18.45 -17.24
N THR A 11 34.67 18.55 -17.25
CA THR A 11 35.52 17.52 -17.86
C THR A 11 35.43 16.19 -17.11
N PRO A 12 35.77 15.05 -17.73
CA PRO A 12 35.76 13.75 -17.04
C PRO A 12 36.59 13.71 -15.74
N VAL A 13 37.71 14.44 -15.69
CA VAL A 13 38.57 14.53 -14.50
C VAL A 13 37.90 15.34 -13.39
N GLU A 14 37.27 16.47 -13.72
CA GLU A 14 36.52 17.28 -12.76
C GLU A 14 35.31 16.51 -12.20
N ILE A 15 34.59 15.76 -13.05
CA ILE A 15 33.52 14.86 -12.61
C ILE A 15 34.06 13.81 -11.63
N GLN A 16 35.23 13.23 -11.91
CA GLN A 16 35.87 12.27 -11.00
C GLN A 16 36.24 12.91 -9.66
N MET A 17 36.74 14.15 -9.65
CA MET A 17 37.00 14.89 -8.41
C MET A 17 35.72 15.16 -7.62
N VAL A 18 34.65 15.63 -8.28
CA VAL A 18 33.34 15.85 -7.65
C VAL A 18 32.82 14.55 -7.03
N HIS A 19 32.92 13.43 -7.74
CA HIS A 19 32.52 12.12 -7.23
C HIS A 19 33.33 11.72 -5.98
N GLN A 20 34.65 11.95 -5.95
CA GLN A 20 35.47 11.68 -4.77
C GLN A 20 35.07 12.56 -3.57
N TYR A 21 34.85 13.87 -3.79
CA TYR A 21 34.38 14.76 -2.74
C TYR A 21 33.02 14.33 -2.18
N ILE A 22 32.07 13.99 -3.06
CA ILE A 22 30.76 13.47 -2.65
C ILE A 22 30.91 12.18 -1.85
N ASN A 23 31.79 11.26 -2.27
CA ASN A 23 32.03 10.01 -1.55
C ASN A 23 32.63 10.24 -0.14
N ILE A 24 33.54 11.21 0.00
CA ILE A 24 34.09 11.59 1.31
C ILE A 24 32.99 12.18 2.19
N LEU A 25 32.21 13.13 1.66
CA LEU A 25 31.08 13.72 2.37
C LEU A 25 30.05 12.67 2.78
N PHE A 26 29.73 11.72 1.88
CA PHE A 26 28.83 10.61 2.13
C PHE A 26 29.33 9.75 3.29
N LYS A 27 30.59 9.30 3.26
CA LYS A 27 31.19 8.47 4.33
C LYS A 27 31.20 9.18 5.68
N ASN A 28 31.41 10.49 5.69
CA ASN A 28 31.43 11.28 6.91
C ASN A 28 30.02 11.52 7.47
N LYS A 29 29.03 11.74 6.60
CA LYS A 29 27.66 12.09 7.00
C LYS A 29 26.77 10.89 7.26
N ILE A 30 26.93 9.81 6.49
CA ILE A 30 26.12 8.59 6.59
C ILE A 30 26.97 7.49 7.22
N THR A 31 26.77 7.31 8.52
CA THR A 31 27.39 6.28 9.34
C THR A 31 26.38 5.22 9.79
N SER A 32 26.84 4.13 10.40
CA SER A 32 25.97 3.10 10.99
C SER A 32 25.14 3.59 12.18
N SER A 33 25.45 4.77 12.74
CA SER A 33 24.69 5.42 13.82
C SER A 33 23.71 6.48 13.35
N THR A 34 23.71 6.86 12.06
CA THR A 34 22.82 7.88 11.49
C THR A 34 21.36 7.63 11.87
N ALA A 35 20.76 8.59 12.54
CA ALA A 35 19.37 8.53 12.95
C ALA A 35 18.45 9.10 11.87
N ASN A 36 17.25 8.53 11.75
CA ASN A 36 16.28 8.99 10.74
C ASN A 36 15.85 10.46 10.90
N TYR A 37 15.87 10.99 12.12
CA TYR A 37 15.48 12.37 12.37
C TYR A 37 16.50 13.38 11.82
N GLU A 38 17.76 12.98 11.61
CA GLU A 38 18.78 13.83 10.97
C GLU A 38 18.46 14.09 9.49
N ASN A 39 17.58 13.28 8.91
CA ASN A 39 17.10 13.45 7.53
C ASN A 39 15.86 14.34 7.45
N LEU A 40 15.13 14.55 8.55
CA LEU A 40 13.98 15.46 8.58
C LEU A 40 14.48 16.92 8.55
N GLU A 41 13.65 17.84 8.05
CA GLU A 41 14.00 19.26 7.99
C GLU A 41 14.50 19.76 9.36
N THR A 42 15.63 20.46 9.33
CA THR A 42 16.40 20.86 10.52
C THR A 42 15.63 21.78 11.47
N SER A 43 14.56 22.44 11.01
CA SER A 43 13.72 23.33 11.80
C SER A 43 12.32 22.74 11.99
N VAL A 44 11.90 22.72 13.25
CA VAL A 44 10.51 22.49 13.62
C VAL A 44 9.87 23.86 13.73
N ASP A 45 8.98 24.20 12.79
CA ASP A 45 8.43 25.55 12.66
C ASP A 45 6.94 25.65 13.03
N GLU A 46 6.26 24.51 13.21
CA GLU A 46 4.87 24.45 13.63
C GLU A 46 4.56 23.20 14.45
N CYS A 47 3.45 23.24 15.19
CA CYS A 47 2.94 22.10 15.93
C CYS A 47 2.28 21.08 14.99
N PRO A 48 2.65 19.79 15.04
CA PRO A 48 2.12 18.76 14.14
C PRO A 48 0.66 18.38 14.41
N TYR A 49 0.04 18.91 15.47
CA TYR A 49 -1.34 18.63 15.84
C TYR A 49 -2.32 19.76 15.49
N CYS A 50 -1.87 21.02 15.53
CA CYS A 50 -2.73 22.19 15.31
C CYS A 50 -2.14 23.23 14.36
N HIS A 51 -0.97 22.96 13.78
CA HIS A 51 -0.25 23.85 12.86
C HIS A 51 0.07 25.26 13.42
N CYS A 52 -0.03 25.43 14.75
CA CYS A 52 0.36 26.67 15.41
C CYS A 52 1.88 26.83 15.36
N LYS A 53 2.35 28.01 14.95
CA LYS A 53 3.76 28.39 14.91
C LYS A 53 4.33 28.83 16.26
N HIS A 54 3.48 29.03 17.26
CA HIS A 54 3.93 29.40 18.60
C HIS A 54 4.36 28.15 19.39
N ILE A 55 5.63 27.79 19.22
CA ILE A 55 6.25 26.60 19.80
C ILE A 55 7.50 26.98 20.59
N VAL A 56 7.78 26.27 21.69
CA VAL A 56 8.98 26.48 22.50
C VAL A 56 9.72 25.17 22.75
N ARG A 57 11.03 25.23 22.98
CA ARG A 57 11.81 24.08 23.45
C ARG A 57 11.38 23.69 24.87
N ASN A 58 11.15 22.40 25.10
CA ASN A 58 10.63 21.84 26.35
C ASN A 58 11.53 20.70 26.88
N GLY A 59 12.83 20.97 26.96
CA GLY A 59 13.85 19.99 27.38
C GLY A 59 14.10 18.88 26.35
N HIS A 60 14.71 17.78 26.81
CA HIS A 60 15.05 16.63 25.97
C HIS A 60 14.33 15.36 26.46
N ASN A 61 14.12 14.40 25.58
CA ASN A 61 13.59 13.09 25.93
C ASN A 61 14.71 12.25 26.57
N ASN A 62 14.54 11.85 27.83
CA ASN A 62 15.55 11.12 28.60
C ASN A 62 15.96 9.78 27.98
N LYS A 63 15.12 9.17 27.14
CA LYS A 63 15.40 7.87 26.49
C LYS A 63 16.13 8.03 25.16
N THR A 64 15.79 9.06 24.39
CA THR A 64 16.29 9.23 23.01
C THR A 64 17.28 10.38 22.87
N GLY A 65 17.40 11.24 23.88
CA GLY A 65 18.18 12.48 23.84
C GLY A 65 17.60 13.56 22.93
N ARG A 66 16.43 13.33 22.32
CA ARG A 66 15.86 14.24 21.30
C ARG A 66 15.23 15.48 21.91
N GLN A 67 15.35 16.61 21.23
CA GLN A 67 14.70 17.87 21.61
C GLN A 67 13.17 17.71 21.60
N ARG A 68 12.54 18.05 22.72
CA ARG A 68 11.07 18.15 22.84
C ARG A 68 10.63 19.58 22.62
N TYR A 69 9.46 19.75 22.03
CA TYR A 69 8.81 21.04 21.77
C TYR A 69 7.45 21.06 22.43
N LEU A 70 7.03 22.21 22.96
CA LEU A 70 5.71 22.44 23.53
C LEU A 70 4.96 23.44 22.68
N CYS A 71 3.75 23.07 22.24
CA CYS A 71 2.83 24.00 21.59
C CYS A 71 2.26 24.98 22.62
N LYS A 72 2.39 26.29 22.36
CA LYS A 72 1.84 27.36 23.21
C LYS A 72 0.42 27.76 22.84
N ASN A 73 -0.19 27.15 21.84
CA ASN A 73 -1.64 27.25 21.64
C ASN A 73 -2.35 26.64 22.87
N LYS A 74 -3.19 27.43 23.55
CA LYS A 74 -3.90 27.05 24.77
C LYS A 74 -4.82 25.85 24.57
N GLU A 75 -5.43 25.74 23.39
CA GLU A 75 -6.32 24.62 23.04
C GLU A 75 -5.55 23.34 22.71
N CYS A 76 -4.27 23.46 22.34
CA CYS A 76 -3.44 22.33 21.98
C CYS A 76 -2.59 21.84 23.17
N GLY A 77 -1.66 22.67 23.68
CA GLY A 77 -0.79 22.30 24.82
C GLY A 77 0.10 21.06 24.64
N HIS A 78 0.09 20.40 23.48
CA HIS A 78 0.80 19.14 23.26
C HIS A 78 2.31 19.32 23.24
N THR A 79 3.01 18.31 23.78
CA THR A 79 4.47 18.16 23.61
C THR A 79 4.77 17.18 22.49
N PHE A 80 5.78 17.48 21.68
CA PHE A 80 6.16 16.68 20.51
C PHE A 80 7.67 16.73 20.24
N GLU A 81 8.14 15.89 19.33
CA GLU A 81 9.52 15.86 18.80
C GLU A 81 9.48 16.16 17.30
N ALA A 82 10.63 16.43 16.68
CA ALA A 82 10.73 16.63 15.23
C ALA A 82 10.18 15.44 14.41
N THR A 83 10.24 14.22 14.97
CA THR A 83 9.69 13.02 14.33
C THR A 83 8.21 12.82 14.55
N THR A 84 7.55 13.60 15.42
CA THR A 84 6.13 13.42 15.72
C THR A 84 5.27 13.65 14.48
N ASN A 85 4.30 12.76 14.26
CA ASN A 85 3.44 12.73 13.09
C ASN A 85 4.17 12.55 11.75
N THR A 86 5.41 12.07 11.76
CA THR A 86 6.16 11.65 10.56
C THR A 86 6.21 10.12 10.46
N PHE A 87 6.67 9.60 9.33
CA PHE A 87 7.00 8.19 9.15
C PHE A 87 7.91 7.61 10.26
N PHE A 88 8.76 8.43 10.88
CA PHE A 88 9.69 7.97 11.93
C PHE A 88 9.13 8.05 13.35
N SER A 89 7.89 8.49 13.54
CA SER A 89 7.20 8.47 14.84
C SER A 89 7.31 7.09 15.48
N HIS A 90 7.67 7.00 16.76
CA HIS A 90 7.79 5.73 17.49
C HIS A 90 8.77 4.68 16.92
N SER A 91 9.52 5.01 15.85
CA SER A 91 10.52 4.11 15.27
C SER A 91 11.86 4.27 16.00
N LYS A 92 12.36 3.14 16.53
CA LYS A 92 13.73 3.04 17.08
C LYS A 92 14.75 2.59 16.04
N ALA A 93 14.30 2.09 14.88
CA ALA A 93 15.19 1.66 13.81
C ALA A 93 15.98 2.85 13.25
N LYS A 94 17.24 2.60 12.88
CA LYS A 94 18.16 3.59 12.31
C LYS A 94 17.92 3.77 10.81
N TYR A 95 18.59 4.77 10.22
CA TYR A 95 18.51 5.04 8.79
C TYR A 95 18.85 3.80 7.95
N GLN A 96 20.01 3.20 8.18
CA GLN A 96 20.48 2.06 7.41
C GLN A 96 19.55 0.84 7.54
N THR A 97 18.97 0.62 8.72
CA THR A 97 18.00 -0.47 8.95
C THR A 97 16.75 -0.29 8.09
N TRP A 98 16.19 0.93 8.03
CA TRP A 98 15.04 1.22 7.16
C TRP A 98 15.39 1.10 5.69
N LEU A 99 16.54 1.65 5.25
CA LEU A 99 16.96 1.57 3.86
C LEU A 99 17.16 0.11 3.41
N THR A 100 17.80 -0.71 4.24
CA THR A 100 17.97 -2.15 3.99
C THR A 100 16.62 -2.88 3.98
N PHE A 101 15.72 -2.56 4.93
CA PHE A 101 14.38 -3.15 4.99
C PHE A 101 13.55 -2.82 3.74
N ILE A 102 13.55 -1.56 3.30
CA ILE A 102 12.88 -1.12 2.06
C ILE A 102 13.44 -1.89 0.86
N GLY A 103 14.75 -2.08 0.78
CA GLY A 103 15.37 -2.89 -0.27
C GLY A 103 14.89 -4.35 -0.27
N CYS A 104 14.72 -4.94 0.92
CA CYS A 104 14.16 -6.29 1.04
C CYS A 104 12.69 -6.35 0.57
N GLU A 105 11.89 -5.33 0.91
CA GLU A 105 10.49 -5.22 0.47
C GLU A 105 10.38 -5.06 -1.05
N VAL A 106 11.27 -4.27 -1.66
CA VAL A 106 11.35 -4.08 -3.11
C VAL A 106 11.63 -5.39 -3.84
N VAL A 107 12.56 -6.19 -3.32
CA VAL A 107 12.88 -7.52 -3.86
C VAL A 107 11.76 -8.53 -3.57
N GLY A 108 10.95 -8.28 -2.54
CA GLY A 108 9.82 -9.11 -2.14
C GLY A 108 10.23 -10.31 -1.27
N LEU A 109 11.19 -10.10 -0.37
CA LEU A 109 11.64 -11.13 0.58
C LEU A 109 10.55 -11.49 1.61
N SER A 110 10.74 -12.59 2.33
CA SER A 110 9.90 -12.98 3.46
C SER A 110 10.36 -12.28 4.75
N LEU A 111 9.46 -12.18 5.74
CA LEU A 111 9.79 -11.60 7.06
C LEU A 111 10.98 -12.28 7.75
N ARG A 112 11.17 -13.58 7.52
CA ARG A 112 12.31 -14.33 8.08
C ARG A 112 13.62 -13.93 7.41
N GLN A 113 13.63 -13.78 6.09
CA GLN A 113 14.80 -13.31 5.35
C GLN A 113 15.11 -11.85 5.69
N GLU A 114 14.08 -11.00 5.76
CA GLU A 114 14.21 -9.60 6.21
C GLU A 114 14.81 -9.52 7.61
N SER A 115 14.37 -10.37 8.54
CA SER A 115 14.88 -10.43 9.90
C SER A 115 16.38 -10.76 9.93
N VAL A 116 16.83 -11.74 9.12
CA VAL A 116 18.25 -12.09 9.01
C VAL A 116 19.08 -10.94 8.43
N ILE A 117 18.61 -10.31 7.36
CA ILE A 117 19.36 -9.25 6.65
C ILE A 117 19.42 -7.96 7.46
N THR A 118 18.33 -7.58 8.12
CA THR A 118 18.23 -6.32 8.86
C THR A 118 18.71 -6.41 10.31
N GLY A 119 18.79 -7.64 10.86
CA GLY A 119 19.04 -7.87 12.29
C GLY A 119 17.84 -7.53 13.20
N VAL A 120 16.68 -7.17 12.63
CA VAL A 120 15.45 -6.90 13.38
C VAL A 120 14.70 -8.22 13.59
N SER A 121 13.95 -8.35 14.69
CA SER A 121 13.11 -9.54 14.90
C SER A 121 12.03 -9.67 13.83
N VAL A 122 11.54 -10.89 13.58
CA VAL A 122 10.45 -11.14 12.61
C VAL A 122 9.21 -10.28 12.89
N THR A 123 8.82 -10.13 14.15
CA THR A 123 7.71 -9.26 14.58
C THR A 123 8.04 -7.78 14.32
N GLY A 124 9.28 -7.36 14.54
CA GLY A 124 9.74 -6.02 14.20
C GLY A 124 9.65 -5.74 12.70
N CYS A 125 10.08 -6.66 11.85
CA CYS A 125 9.93 -6.57 10.39
C CYS A 125 8.45 -6.49 9.98
N PHE A 126 7.58 -7.26 10.63
CA PHE A 126 6.14 -7.21 10.38
C PHE A 126 5.57 -5.81 10.68
N ASN A 127 5.93 -5.25 11.84
CA ASN A 127 5.53 -3.90 12.23
C ASN A 127 6.08 -2.84 11.26
N MET A 128 7.35 -2.97 10.85
CA MET A 128 7.98 -2.08 9.88
C MET A 128 7.28 -2.14 8.52
N ARG A 129 6.87 -3.32 8.06
CA ARG A 129 6.10 -3.49 6.81
C ARG A 129 4.78 -2.74 6.86
N HIS A 130 3.98 -2.99 7.88
CA HIS A 130 2.67 -2.36 7.99
C HIS A 130 2.77 -0.84 8.12
N LYS A 131 3.80 -0.36 8.83
CA LYS A 131 4.10 1.05 8.91
C LYS A 131 4.51 1.65 7.55
N LEU A 132 5.37 0.96 6.80
CA LEU A 132 5.75 1.33 5.43
C LEU A 132 4.53 1.41 4.51
N TYR A 133 3.66 0.40 4.55
CA TYR A 133 2.49 0.34 3.67
C TYR A 133 1.45 1.38 4.06
N ASN A 134 1.23 1.62 5.35
CA ASN A 134 0.33 2.68 5.80
C ASN A 134 0.83 4.08 5.39
N ALA A 135 2.15 4.29 5.31
CA ALA A 135 2.71 5.54 4.79
C ALA A 135 2.32 5.81 3.32
N LEU A 136 1.82 4.80 2.60
CA LEU A 136 1.44 4.86 1.19
C LEU A 136 -0.08 4.82 0.98
N ARG A 137 -0.89 4.77 2.05
CA ARG A 137 -2.36 4.58 1.97
C ARG A 137 -3.10 5.62 1.11
N ASP A 138 -2.56 6.85 1.07
CA ASP A 138 -3.15 7.98 0.35
C ASP A 138 -2.51 8.16 -1.05
N TYR A 139 -1.52 7.33 -1.39
CA TYR A 139 -0.80 7.41 -2.65
C TYR A 139 -1.74 7.29 -3.85
N GLN A 140 -2.58 6.25 -3.86
CA GLN A 140 -3.53 6.02 -4.95
C GLN A 140 -4.64 7.09 -4.99
N GLN A 141 -5.06 7.62 -3.84
CA GLN A 141 -6.11 8.65 -3.74
C GLN A 141 -5.76 9.94 -4.49
N SER A 142 -4.47 10.25 -4.58
CA SER A 142 -3.97 11.42 -5.31
C SER A 142 -3.92 11.25 -6.84
N GLN A 143 -4.13 10.03 -7.35
CA GLN A 143 -3.98 9.75 -8.77
C GLN A 143 -5.31 9.91 -9.51
N LYS A 144 -5.28 10.74 -10.56
CA LYS A 144 -6.36 10.83 -11.55
C LYS A 144 -5.93 10.19 -12.86
N LEU A 145 -6.67 9.18 -13.28
CA LEU A 145 -6.56 8.47 -14.55
C LEU A 145 -7.03 9.36 -15.70
N LYS A 146 -6.29 9.38 -16.79
CA LYS A 146 -6.56 10.24 -17.96
C LYS A 146 -6.12 9.60 -19.27
N GLY A 147 -6.66 10.09 -20.38
CA GLY A 147 -6.41 9.50 -21.69
C GLY A 147 -7.08 8.14 -21.81
N THR A 148 -6.38 7.15 -22.34
CA THR A 148 -6.87 5.77 -22.45
C THR A 148 -6.64 5.03 -21.13
N CYS A 149 -7.69 4.46 -20.56
CA CYS A 149 -7.68 3.76 -19.29
C CYS A 149 -8.17 2.31 -19.47
N GLU A 150 -7.29 1.32 -19.28
CA GLU A 150 -7.66 -0.09 -19.19
C GLU A 150 -8.37 -0.33 -17.86
N VAL A 151 -9.54 -1.02 -17.85
CA VAL A 151 -10.35 -1.27 -16.65
C VAL A 151 -10.85 -2.71 -16.61
N ASP A 152 -10.66 -3.38 -15.48
CA ASP A 152 -11.26 -4.69 -15.16
C ASP A 152 -11.18 -4.92 -13.63
N ALA A 153 -11.79 -6.01 -13.14
CA ALA A 153 -11.62 -6.44 -11.76
C ALA A 153 -10.79 -7.73 -11.65
N THR A 154 -10.07 -7.87 -10.54
CA THR A 154 -9.46 -9.15 -10.15
C THR A 154 -10.00 -9.64 -8.82
N TYR A 155 -9.81 -10.92 -8.55
CA TYR A 155 -10.45 -11.60 -7.43
C TYR A 155 -9.48 -12.44 -6.62
N VAL A 156 -9.54 -12.30 -5.30
CA VAL A 156 -8.79 -13.17 -4.37
C VAL A 156 -9.72 -13.77 -3.32
N PRO A 157 -9.45 -14.99 -2.85
CA PRO A 157 -10.24 -15.59 -1.78
C PRO A 157 -10.09 -14.80 -0.48
N ILE A 158 -11.14 -14.76 0.34
CA ILE A 158 -11.06 -14.23 1.69
C ILE A 158 -10.02 -15.03 2.50
N ASN A 159 -9.11 -14.30 3.15
CA ASN A 159 -8.05 -14.87 3.96
C ASN A 159 -8.10 -14.26 5.37
N LEU A 160 -8.47 -15.08 6.36
CA LEU A 160 -8.63 -14.67 7.75
C LEU A 160 -7.37 -14.97 8.59
N LYS A 161 -6.19 -14.92 7.95
CA LYS A 161 -4.90 -15.06 8.66
C LYS A 161 -4.76 -13.96 9.72
N GLY A 162 -4.44 -14.37 10.95
CA GLY A 162 -4.35 -13.47 12.10
C GLY A 162 -5.67 -13.19 12.80
N TRP A 163 -6.76 -13.86 12.38
CA TRP A 163 -8.03 -13.80 13.10
C TRP A 163 -8.00 -14.68 14.35
N ASN A 164 -8.73 -14.27 15.39
CA ASN A 164 -8.86 -15.04 16.62
C ASN A 164 -9.67 -16.33 16.36
N PRO A 165 -9.16 -17.53 16.69
CA PRO A 165 -9.90 -18.78 16.52
C PRO A 165 -11.29 -18.79 17.16
N ASP A 166 -11.45 -18.12 18.32
CA ASP A 166 -12.72 -18.09 19.07
C ASP A 166 -13.79 -17.22 18.38
N ASP A 167 -13.37 -16.24 17.57
CA ASP A 167 -14.24 -15.29 16.88
C ASP A 167 -14.43 -15.64 15.39
N MET A 168 -14.13 -16.87 14.98
CA MET A 168 -14.09 -17.24 13.56
C MET A 168 -15.51 -17.29 12.94
N PRO A 169 -15.82 -16.47 11.90
CA PRO A 169 -17.18 -16.38 11.31
C PRO A 169 -17.62 -17.62 10.52
N ARG A 170 -16.77 -18.65 10.44
CA ARG A 170 -17.06 -19.91 9.77
C ARG A 170 -16.25 -21.05 10.35
N PHE A 171 -16.66 -22.28 10.08
CA PHE A 171 -15.89 -23.45 10.47
C PHE A 171 -14.49 -23.48 9.83
N SER A 172 -13.54 -24.04 10.58
CA SER A 172 -12.16 -24.22 10.12
C SER A 172 -12.09 -25.22 8.95
N LYS A 173 -11.43 -24.83 7.85
CA LYS A 173 -11.25 -25.72 6.68
C LYS A 173 -10.39 -26.93 7.07
N ARG A 174 -10.87 -28.14 6.80
CA ARG A 174 -10.09 -29.38 7.02
C ARG A 174 -9.04 -29.57 5.93
N ARG A 175 -7.79 -29.81 6.32
CA ARG A 175 -6.68 -30.06 5.39
C ARG A 175 -6.91 -31.38 4.62
N GLY A 176 -6.72 -31.38 3.30
CA GLY A 176 -6.77 -32.59 2.46
C GLY A 176 -8.16 -33.05 1.99
N LYS A 177 -9.26 -32.45 2.48
CA LYS A 177 -10.59 -32.68 1.90
C LYS A 177 -10.84 -31.72 0.73
N HIS A 178 -10.80 -32.25 -0.49
CA HIS A 178 -11.18 -31.51 -1.70
C HIS A 178 -12.68 -31.55 -1.99
N LYS A 179 -13.43 -32.46 -1.35
CA LYS A 179 -14.87 -32.58 -1.55
C LYS A 179 -15.60 -31.56 -0.67
N PRO A 180 -16.50 -30.74 -1.25
CA PRO A 180 -17.38 -29.89 -0.46
C PRO A 180 -18.25 -30.76 0.44
N ASP A 181 -18.51 -30.30 1.66
CA ASP A 181 -19.58 -30.83 2.51
C ASP A 181 -20.52 -29.68 2.89
N SER A 182 -21.62 -30.00 3.59
CA SER A 182 -22.62 -29.00 4.00
C SER A 182 -22.03 -27.87 4.86
N GLN A 183 -20.99 -28.15 5.65
CA GLN A 183 -20.28 -27.18 6.48
C GLN A 183 -19.12 -26.48 5.74
N HIS A 184 -18.80 -26.93 4.53
CA HIS A 184 -17.71 -26.41 3.70
C HIS A 184 -18.07 -26.42 2.20
N PRO A 185 -19.06 -25.62 1.76
CA PRO A 185 -19.37 -25.46 0.35
C PRO A 185 -18.14 -24.89 -0.40
N ASN A 186 -17.63 -25.65 -1.37
CA ASN A 186 -16.66 -25.15 -2.33
C ASN A 186 -17.43 -24.37 -3.40
N LEU A 187 -17.74 -23.12 -3.11
CA LEU A 187 -18.33 -22.21 -4.08
C LEU A 187 -17.32 -22.02 -5.23
N ARG A 188 -17.67 -22.53 -6.42
CA ARG A 188 -16.87 -22.37 -7.64
C ARG A 188 -17.15 -21.00 -8.26
N GLY A 189 -16.22 -20.49 -9.05
CA GLY A 189 -16.39 -19.23 -9.77
C GLY A 189 -16.19 -17.98 -8.90
N ILE A 190 -16.78 -16.86 -9.32
CA ILE A 190 -16.75 -15.58 -8.60
C ILE A 190 -17.96 -15.56 -7.66
N SER A 191 -17.79 -16.14 -6.47
CA SER A 191 -18.83 -16.16 -5.42
C SER A 191 -18.59 -15.06 -4.38
N HIS A 192 -19.55 -14.88 -3.47
CA HIS A 192 -19.46 -13.97 -2.33
C HIS A 192 -18.29 -14.28 -1.36
N HIS A 193 -17.57 -15.39 -1.55
CA HIS A 193 -16.32 -15.73 -0.82
C HIS A 193 -15.06 -15.16 -1.45
N LYS A 194 -15.20 -14.34 -2.50
CA LYS A 194 -14.09 -13.66 -3.16
C LYS A 194 -14.20 -12.17 -2.96
N ILE A 195 -13.05 -11.56 -2.75
CA ILE A 195 -12.89 -10.11 -2.69
C ILE A 195 -12.75 -9.62 -4.12
N CYS A 196 -13.64 -8.73 -4.52
CA CYS A 196 -13.56 -8.00 -5.78
C CYS A 196 -12.62 -6.80 -5.59
N ILE A 197 -11.62 -6.69 -6.47
CA ILE A 197 -10.67 -5.61 -6.48
C ILE A 197 -10.78 -4.92 -7.85
N VAL A 198 -11.31 -3.70 -7.86
CA VAL A 198 -11.38 -2.89 -9.07
C VAL A 198 -9.97 -2.40 -9.40
N SER A 199 -9.61 -2.52 -10.67
CA SER A 199 -8.33 -2.09 -11.19
C SER A 199 -8.49 -1.25 -12.45
N ALA A 200 -7.65 -0.23 -12.57
CA ALA A 200 -7.52 0.54 -13.79
C ALA A 200 -6.09 1.04 -13.97
N VAL A 201 -5.62 1.08 -15.21
CA VAL A 201 -4.29 1.58 -15.59
C VAL A 201 -4.44 2.53 -16.78
N ASP A 202 -3.87 3.73 -16.70
CA ASP A 202 -3.84 4.65 -17.83
C ASP A 202 -2.52 4.61 -18.62
N GLU A 203 -2.51 5.24 -19.78
CA GLU A 203 -1.34 5.35 -20.67
C GLU A 203 -0.16 6.15 -20.07
N TYR A 204 -0.32 6.75 -18.89
CA TYR A 204 0.70 7.52 -18.17
C TYR A 204 1.22 6.81 -16.89
N ASP A 205 0.90 5.52 -16.74
CA ASP A 205 1.21 4.67 -15.59
C ASP A 205 0.56 5.15 -14.28
N HIS A 206 -0.57 5.86 -14.35
CA HIS A 206 -1.43 6.02 -13.18
C HIS A 206 -2.26 4.76 -12.99
N ILE A 207 -2.39 4.34 -11.73
CA ILE A 207 -3.03 3.07 -11.38
C ILE A 207 -4.03 3.32 -10.27
N LEU A 208 -5.25 2.81 -10.47
CA LEU A 208 -6.24 2.56 -9.43
C LEU A 208 -6.25 1.05 -9.19
N PHE A 209 -6.08 0.63 -7.94
CA PHE A 209 -6.16 -0.78 -7.57
C PHE A 209 -6.67 -0.91 -6.13
N ARG A 210 -7.97 -1.15 -5.97
CA ARG A 210 -8.64 -1.04 -4.67
C ARG A 210 -9.69 -2.11 -4.44
N ILE A 211 -9.76 -2.56 -3.18
CA ILE A 211 -10.83 -3.44 -2.72
C ILE A 211 -12.18 -2.71 -2.89
N ALA A 212 -13.08 -3.32 -3.64
CA ALA A 212 -14.37 -2.72 -3.98
C ALA A 212 -15.54 -3.38 -3.22
N GLY A 213 -15.43 -4.68 -2.92
CA GLY A 213 -16.45 -5.42 -2.20
C GLY A 213 -16.28 -6.94 -2.31
N LEU A 214 -17.39 -7.65 -2.21
CA LEU A 214 -17.47 -9.11 -2.28
C LEU A 214 -18.23 -9.58 -3.52
N GLY A 215 -17.88 -10.76 -4.01
CA GLY A 215 -18.59 -11.37 -5.13
C GLY A 215 -18.24 -10.76 -6.47
N GLN A 216 -19.19 -10.80 -7.39
CA GLN A 216 -19.02 -10.34 -8.77
C GLN A 216 -18.93 -8.81 -8.83
N GLU A 217 -18.15 -8.28 -9.77
CA GLU A 217 -18.08 -6.84 -10.01
C GLU A 217 -19.44 -6.25 -10.40
N THR A 218 -19.79 -5.11 -9.82
CA THR A 218 -21.05 -4.40 -10.09
C THR A 218 -20.79 -2.95 -10.47
N PHE A 219 -21.79 -2.28 -11.04
CA PHE A 219 -21.72 -0.85 -11.33
C PHE A 219 -21.33 -0.04 -10.09
N GLU A 220 -21.93 -0.33 -8.93
CA GLU A 220 -21.68 0.37 -7.67
C GLU A 220 -20.21 0.24 -7.23
N MET A 221 -19.59 -0.93 -7.46
CA MET A 221 -18.18 -1.16 -7.14
C MET A 221 -17.26 -0.23 -7.94
N TYR A 222 -17.51 -0.03 -9.23
CA TYR A 222 -16.76 0.93 -10.05
C TYR A 222 -17.10 2.37 -9.66
N ASN A 223 -18.38 2.66 -9.43
CA ASN A 223 -18.86 4.00 -9.15
C ASN A 223 -18.32 4.59 -7.84
N LYS A 224 -17.93 3.74 -6.86
CA LYS A 224 -17.17 4.14 -5.66
C LYS A 224 -15.87 4.89 -5.99
N PHE A 225 -15.28 4.66 -7.17
CA PHE A 225 -14.00 5.21 -7.58
C PHE A 225 -14.10 6.19 -8.75
N LYS A 226 -15.30 6.68 -9.10
CA LYS A 226 -15.52 7.57 -10.25
C LYS A 226 -14.61 8.82 -10.25
N ASP A 227 -14.32 9.37 -9.07
CA ASP A 227 -13.53 10.61 -8.93
C ASP A 227 -12.04 10.43 -9.29
N HIS A 228 -11.60 9.17 -9.44
CA HIS A 228 -10.29 8.84 -9.97
C HIS A 228 -10.21 8.94 -11.49
N PHE A 229 -11.31 9.01 -12.21
CA PHE A 229 -11.34 9.13 -13.67
C PHE A 229 -11.52 10.60 -14.05
N SER A 230 -10.69 11.09 -14.96
CA SER A 230 -10.91 12.41 -15.56
C SER A 230 -12.11 12.38 -16.51
N GLU A 231 -12.79 13.52 -16.66
CA GLU A 231 -14.01 13.68 -17.46
C GLU A 231 -13.87 13.32 -18.94
N LYS A 232 -12.64 13.16 -19.45
CA LYS A 232 -12.33 12.84 -20.84
C LYS A 232 -11.55 11.52 -20.99
N CYS A 233 -11.54 10.66 -19.99
CA CYS A 233 -10.91 9.34 -20.12
C CYS A 233 -11.75 8.42 -21.04
N MET A 234 -11.07 7.62 -21.84
CA MET A 234 -11.65 6.51 -22.60
C MET A 234 -11.40 5.20 -21.84
N ILE A 235 -12.47 4.49 -21.52
CA ILE A 235 -12.44 3.19 -20.84
C ILE A 235 -12.27 2.09 -21.87
N VAL A 236 -11.19 1.31 -21.74
CA VAL A 236 -10.98 0.06 -22.46
C VAL A 236 -11.28 -1.08 -21.50
N ALA A 237 -12.21 -1.96 -21.85
CA ALA A 237 -12.66 -3.03 -20.97
C ALA A 237 -13.19 -4.23 -21.75
N ASP A 238 -13.28 -5.38 -21.09
CA ASP A 238 -14.03 -6.53 -21.61
C ASP A 238 -15.53 -6.22 -21.69
N SER A 239 -16.29 -7.09 -22.37
CA SER A 239 -17.73 -6.95 -22.63
C SER A 239 -18.64 -7.13 -21.41
N LYS A 240 -18.18 -6.77 -20.20
CA LYS A 240 -18.97 -6.84 -18.97
C LYS A 240 -19.99 -5.70 -18.89
N PRO A 241 -21.29 -5.99 -18.71
CA PRO A 241 -22.34 -4.97 -18.69
C PRO A 241 -22.13 -3.87 -17.64
N CYS A 242 -21.66 -4.21 -16.44
CA CYS A 242 -21.46 -3.24 -15.36
C CYS A 242 -20.38 -2.19 -15.67
N ILE A 243 -19.37 -2.52 -16.48
CA ILE A 243 -18.33 -1.56 -16.88
C ILE A 243 -18.89 -0.61 -17.95
N ALA A 244 -19.66 -1.13 -18.89
CA ALA A 244 -20.34 -0.31 -19.90
C ALA A 244 -21.36 0.64 -19.26
N GLU A 245 -22.12 0.17 -18.27
CA GLU A 245 -23.03 0.98 -17.47
C GLU A 245 -22.26 2.08 -16.70
N PHE A 246 -21.13 1.73 -16.08
CA PHE A 246 -20.27 2.70 -15.39
C PHE A 246 -19.78 3.82 -16.32
N ALA A 247 -19.30 3.47 -17.51
CA ALA A 247 -18.83 4.44 -18.49
C ALA A 247 -19.98 5.36 -18.96
N SER A 248 -21.14 4.79 -19.28
CA SER A 248 -22.32 5.54 -19.72
C SER A 248 -22.82 6.51 -18.64
N ALA A 249 -22.98 6.04 -17.40
CA ALA A 249 -23.49 6.84 -16.28
C ALA A 249 -22.56 7.99 -15.87
N ASN A 250 -21.26 7.89 -16.17
CA ASN A 250 -20.27 8.91 -15.87
C ASN A 250 -19.83 9.70 -17.12
N HIS A 251 -20.54 9.56 -18.24
CA HIS A 251 -20.24 10.25 -19.50
C HIS A 251 -18.82 10.01 -20.03
N LEU A 252 -18.26 8.83 -19.78
CA LEU A 252 -16.96 8.42 -20.28
C LEU A 252 -17.10 7.71 -21.62
N GLU A 253 -16.11 7.88 -22.49
CA GLU A 253 -16.04 7.10 -23.73
C GLU A 253 -15.69 5.65 -23.41
N ALA A 254 -16.30 4.69 -24.09
CA ALA A 254 -16.03 3.27 -23.90
C ALA A 254 -15.60 2.59 -25.21
N ASP A 255 -14.55 1.78 -25.13
CA ASP A 255 -14.01 0.96 -26.20
C ASP A 255 -13.94 -0.50 -25.73
N ILE A 256 -15.02 -1.23 -26.00
CA ILE A 256 -15.25 -2.56 -25.45
C ILE A 256 -14.59 -3.63 -26.33
N ILE A 257 -13.83 -4.53 -25.69
CA ILE A 257 -13.26 -5.72 -26.33
C ILE A 257 -14.38 -6.77 -26.47
N PRO A 258 -14.71 -7.21 -27.70
CA PRO A 258 -15.71 -8.25 -27.90
C PRO A 258 -15.30 -9.58 -27.25
N SER A 259 -16.28 -10.36 -26.80
CA SER A 259 -16.01 -11.67 -26.20
C SER A 259 -15.25 -12.60 -27.15
N GLY A 260 -14.13 -13.15 -26.69
CA GLY A 260 -13.28 -14.05 -27.46
C GLY A 260 -12.19 -13.36 -28.28
N GLU A 261 -12.19 -12.02 -28.32
CA GLU A 261 -11.16 -11.22 -28.97
C GLU A 261 -10.10 -10.72 -27.97
N PHE A 262 -8.93 -10.38 -28.50
CA PHE A 262 -7.83 -9.79 -27.70
C PHE A 262 -7.70 -8.28 -27.88
N LYS A 263 -8.40 -7.71 -28.86
CA LYS A 263 -8.33 -6.29 -29.22
C LYS A 263 -9.72 -5.71 -29.42
N SER A 264 -9.87 -4.45 -29.04
CA SER A 264 -11.08 -3.68 -29.33
C SER A 264 -11.13 -3.25 -30.83
N PRO A 265 -12.27 -2.71 -31.30
CA PRO A 265 -12.36 -2.11 -32.63
C PRO A 265 -11.35 -0.98 -32.88
N LYS A 266 -10.92 -0.26 -31.83
CA LYS A 266 -9.86 0.76 -31.90
C LYS A 266 -8.45 0.21 -31.67
N LEU A 267 -8.27 -1.11 -31.68
CA LEU A 267 -7.00 -1.83 -31.50
C LEU A 267 -6.39 -1.73 -30.09
N ASN A 268 -7.17 -1.31 -29.09
CA ASN A 268 -6.74 -1.29 -27.70
C ASN A 268 -6.80 -2.68 -27.06
N THR A 269 -6.05 -2.88 -25.98
CA THR A 269 -5.94 -4.17 -25.25
C THR A 269 -5.99 -3.94 -23.74
N LEU A 270 -6.08 -5.01 -22.94
CA LEU A 270 -5.93 -4.99 -21.48
C LEU A 270 -4.52 -5.46 -21.02
N ALA A 271 -3.49 -5.25 -21.84
CA ALA A 271 -2.17 -5.86 -21.60
C ALA A 271 -1.47 -5.31 -20.35
N ALA A 272 -1.54 -4.00 -20.11
CA ALA A 272 -0.89 -3.38 -18.95
C ALA A 272 -1.58 -3.81 -17.65
N LEU A 273 -2.91 -3.87 -17.67
CA LEU A 273 -3.73 -4.29 -16.56
C LEU A 273 -3.59 -5.79 -16.25
N ASN A 274 -3.52 -6.64 -17.28
CA ASN A 274 -3.23 -8.07 -17.11
C ASN A 274 -1.86 -8.31 -16.47
N GLN A 275 -0.84 -7.52 -16.84
CA GLN A 275 0.47 -7.59 -16.18
C GLN A 275 0.37 -7.20 -14.70
N LEU A 276 -0.40 -6.16 -14.36
CA LEU A 276 -0.64 -5.75 -12.97
C LEU A 276 -1.30 -6.88 -12.16
N HIS A 277 -2.30 -7.56 -12.71
CA HIS A 277 -2.96 -8.70 -12.07
C HIS A 277 -2.02 -9.88 -11.84
N GLN A 278 -1.14 -10.16 -12.81
CA GLN A 278 -0.11 -11.19 -12.65
C GLN A 278 0.87 -10.83 -11.52
N GLU A 279 1.39 -9.61 -11.49
CA GLU A 279 2.30 -9.14 -10.44
C GLU A 279 1.65 -9.22 -9.05
N PHE A 280 0.35 -8.90 -8.97
CA PHE A 280 -0.43 -9.06 -7.74
C PHE A 280 -0.57 -10.52 -7.31
N SER A 281 -0.90 -11.42 -8.24
CA SER A 281 -0.97 -12.86 -7.97
C SER A 281 0.36 -13.40 -7.46
N GLU A 282 1.47 -12.95 -8.05
CA GLU A 282 2.82 -13.31 -7.62
C GLU A 282 3.18 -12.75 -6.23
N LEU A 283 2.74 -11.53 -5.90
CA LEU A 283 2.91 -10.95 -4.57
C LEU A 283 2.20 -11.80 -3.51
N ILE A 284 0.92 -12.14 -3.74
CA ILE A 284 0.14 -12.97 -2.82
C ILE A 284 0.80 -14.35 -2.65
N ARG A 285 1.28 -14.96 -3.74
CA ARG A 285 1.99 -16.25 -3.71
C ARG A 285 3.28 -16.16 -2.89
N ARG A 286 4.12 -15.15 -3.13
CA ARG A 286 5.39 -14.93 -2.42
C ARG A 286 5.20 -14.72 -0.92
N LYS A 287 4.10 -14.07 -0.52
CA LYS A 287 3.78 -13.83 0.89
C LYS A 287 3.01 -14.99 1.54
N HIS A 288 2.77 -16.09 0.81
CA HIS A 288 1.99 -17.25 1.24
C HIS A 288 0.59 -16.86 1.74
N GLY A 289 -0.07 -15.97 0.99
CA GLY A 289 -1.34 -15.38 1.37
C GLY A 289 -1.19 -14.21 2.34
N VAL A 290 -1.99 -13.18 2.09
CA VAL A 290 -2.11 -11.97 2.91
C VAL A 290 -3.47 -11.99 3.57
N GLY A 291 -3.55 -11.65 4.85
CA GLY A 291 -4.84 -11.52 5.54
C GLY A 291 -5.65 -10.37 4.94
N THR A 292 -6.93 -10.59 4.66
CA THR A 292 -7.82 -9.63 3.99
C THR A 292 -7.82 -8.27 4.68
N ARG A 293 -7.77 -8.25 6.01
CA ARG A 293 -7.63 -7.05 6.84
C ARG A 293 -6.52 -6.11 6.38
N HIS A 294 -5.40 -6.66 5.89
CA HIS A 294 -4.24 -5.88 5.50
C HIS A 294 -4.05 -5.77 3.98
N LEU A 295 -4.92 -6.39 3.20
CA LEU A 295 -4.72 -6.59 1.76
C LEU A 295 -4.51 -5.28 1.01
N GLN A 296 -5.27 -4.23 1.34
CA GLN A 296 -5.14 -2.93 0.67
C GLN A 296 -3.74 -2.34 0.79
N GLY A 297 -3.09 -2.44 1.97
CA GLY A 297 -1.73 -1.94 2.13
C GLY A 297 -0.69 -2.68 1.26
N TYR A 298 -0.89 -3.97 1.01
CA TYR A 298 -0.05 -4.73 0.07
C TYR A 298 -0.31 -4.32 -1.39
N ILE A 299 -1.55 -3.99 -1.73
CA ILE A 299 -1.90 -3.45 -3.04
C ILE A 299 -1.27 -2.07 -3.24
N ASP A 300 -1.36 -1.18 -2.26
CA ASP A 300 -0.75 0.16 -2.30
C ASP A 300 0.77 0.07 -2.50
N TRP A 301 1.43 -0.86 -1.80
CA TRP A 301 2.86 -1.16 -2.01
C TRP A 301 3.17 -1.61 -3.43
N LEU A 302 2.36 -2.52 -3.99
CA LEU A 302 2.53 -2.98 -5.37
C LEU A 302 2.41 -1.83 -6.37
N VAL A 303 1.39 -0.99 -6.23
CA VAL A 303 1.16 0.16 -7.11
C VAL A 303 2.33 1.15 -7.06
N MET A 304 2.79 1.50 -5.85
CA MET A 304 3.93 2.40 -5.67
C MET A 304 5.21 1.82 -6.29
N THR A 305 5.52 0.55 -6.03
CA THR A 305 6.73 -0.08 -6.56
C THR A 305 6.69 -0.25 -8.08
N LYS A 306 5.54 -0.60 -8.67
CA LYS A 306 5.38 -0.69 -10.12
C LYS A 306 5.63 0.67 -10.79
N ARG A 307 5.06 1.75 -10.24
CA ARG A 307 5.28 3.11 -10.77
C ARG A 307 6.73 3.57 -10.68
N LEU A 308 7.40 3.31 -9.56
CA LEU A 308 8.81 3.68 -9.41
C LEU A 308 9.73 2.86 -10.34
N ARG A 309 9.41 1.60 -10.61
CA ARG A 309 10.17 0.78 -11.58
C ARG A 309 10.21 1.38 -12.99
N TYR A 310 9.17 2.10 -13.41
CA TYR A 310 9.14 2.75 -14.72
C TYR A 310 9.89 4.09 -14.77
N ARG A 311 10.08 4.74 -13.61
CA ARG A 311 10.58 6.12 -13.54
C ARG A 311 11.98 6.26 -12.94
N THR A 312 12.44 5.24 -12.22
CA THR A 312 13.63 5.30 -11.38
C THR A 312 14.57 4.16 -11.69
N ASP A 313 15.87 4.47 -11.77
CA ASP A 313 16.92 3.46 -11.83
C ASP A 313 16.85 2.52 -10.61
N ALA A 314 16.95 1.22 -10.84
CA ALA A 314 16.83 0.21 -9.79
C ALA A 314 17.78 0.44 -8.59
N LYS A 315 18.98 1.01 -8.83
CA LYS A 315 19.95 1.31 -7.77
C LYS A 315 19.52 2.45 -6.86
N LYS A 316 18.62 3.33 -7.34
CA LYS A 316 18.11 4.49 -6.60
C LYS A 316 16.78 4.22 -5.92
N MET A 317 16.11 3.12 -6.25
CA MET A 317 14.72 2.87 -5.85
C MET A 317 14.51 2.90 -4.33
N ASN A 318 15.41 2.28 -3.55
CA ASN A 318 15.30 2.26 -2.09
C ASN A 318 15.38 3.67 -1.49
N THR A 319 16.28 4.50 -2.02
CA THR A 319 16.47 5.88 -1.60
C THR A 319 15.28 6.73 -2.00
N GLU A 320 14.77 6.59 -3.23
CA GLU A 320 13.56 7.31 -3.66
C GLU A 320 12.34 6.94 -2.81
N ILE A 321 12.13 5.66 -2.50
CA ILE A 321 11.05 5.24 -1.59
C ILE A 321 11.24 5.87 -0.22
N TYR A 322 12.45 5.79 0.35
CA TYR A 322 12.75 6.41 1.63
C TYR A 322 12.44 7.92 1.64
N MET A 323 12.85 8.65 0.60
CA MET A 323 12.63 10.09 0.47
C MET A 323 11.16 10.46 0.29
N ASN A 324 10.39 9.61 -0.40
CA ASN A 324 8.95 9.80 -0.57
C ASN A 324 8.19 9.56 0.73
N ILE A 325 8.52 8.50 1.49
CA ILE A 325 7.77 8.16 2.71
C ILE A 325 8.17 9.01 3.91
N MET A 326 9.42 9.47 4.01
CA MET A 326 9.90 10.17 5.21
C MET A 326 9.13 11.45 5.53
N LYS A 327 8.55 12.09 4.50
CA LYS A 327 7.74 13.30 4.62
C LYS A 327 6.27 13.02 4.86
N ASN A 328 5.83 11.77 4.68
CA ASN A 328 4.44 11.42 4.84
C ASN A 328 4.07 11.46 6.32
N SER A 329 2.88 12.03 6.57
CA SER A 329 2.32 12.03 7.90
C SER A 329 1.82 10.63 8.25
N VAL A 330 2.40 10.04 9.29
CA VAL A 330 2.10 8.66 9.71
C VAL A 330 1.95 8.60 11.22
N ASN A 331 0.72 8.82 11.68
CA ASN A 331 0.33 8.50 13.05
C ASN A 331 -0.10 7.03 13.13
N TRP A 332 0.90 6.14 13.06
CA TRP A 332 0.71 4.68 13.07
C TRP A 332 1.62 4.02 14.08
N THR A 333 1.00 3.26 14.97
CA THR A 333 1.61 2.45 16.02
C THR A 333 1.47 0.96 15.72
N THR A 334 2.10 0.13 16.54
CA THR A 334 1.98 -1.33 16.40
C THR A 334 0.60 -1.84 16.79
N ASP A 335 -0.10 -1.12 17.67
CA ASP A 335 -1.43 -1.49 18.13
C ASP A 335 -2.47 -1.33 17.01
N ASP A 336 -2.34 -0.26 16.22
CA ASP A 336 -3.22 0.03 15.07
C ASP A 336 -3.25 -1.12 14.04
N ILE A 337 -2.15 -1.89 13.93
CA ILE A 337 -2.07 -3.03 13.01
C ILE A 337 -3.16 -4.05 13.34
N CYS A 338 -3.37 -4.35 14.61
CA CYS A 338 -4.37 -5.34 15.02
C CYS A 338 -5.80 -4.83 14.85
N HIS A 339 -6.00 -3.51 14.90
CA HIS A 339 -7.32 -2.87 14.92
C HIS A 339 -7.77 -2.32 13.56
N ILE A 340 -7.05 -2.60 12.48
CA ILE A 340 -7.53 -2.28 11.12
C ILE A 340 -8.91 -2.91 10.89
N PRO A 341 -9.93 -2.14 10.49
CA PRO A 341 -11.25 -2.68 10.18
C PRO A 341 -11.17 -3.63 8.99
N MET A 342 -12.03 -4.66 8.97
CA MET A 342 -12.14 -5.54 7.81
C MET A 342 -12.70 -4.72 6.62
N PRO A 343 -12.07 -4.75 5.43
CA PRO A 343 -12.52 -3.96 4.28
C PRO A 343 -13.75 -4.54 3.57
N ILE A 344 -14.34 -5.60 4.12
CA ILE A 344 -15.49 -6.34 3.60
C ILE A 344 -16.41 -6.74 4.76
N ASP A 345 -17.67 -7.01 4.46
CA ASP A 345 -18.63 -7.55 5.42
C ASP A 345 -18.48 -9.08 5.51
N LEU A 346 -18.06 -9.58 6.67
CA LEU A 346 -17.89 -11.03 6.86
C LEU A 346 -19.22 -11.74 7.10
N ASP A 347 -20.23 -11.04 7.57
CA ASP A 347 -21.55 -11.59 7.80
C ASP A 347 -22.23 -11.81 6.44
N GLU A 348 -22.08 -10.85 5.51
CA GLU A 348 -22.46 -11.04 4.10
C GLU A 348 -21.67 -12.19 3.45
N ALA A 349 -20.36 -12.29 3.71
CA ALA A 349 -19.53 -13.34 3.11
C ALA A 349 -19.87 -14.76 3.59
N TYR A 350 -20.36 -14.89 4.83
CA TYR A 350 -20.51 -16.17 5.51
C TYR A 350 -21.93 -16.38 6.06
N TYR A 351 -22.93 -15.69 5.52
CA TYR A 351 -24.32 -15.74 5.99
C TYR A 351 -24.86 -17.17 6.08
N GLU A 352 -24.46 -18.05 5.16
CA GLU A 352 -24.88 -19.45 5.14
C GLU A 352 -24.40 -20.26 6.36
N PHE A 353 -23.31 -19.83 7.01
CA PHE A 353 -22.81 -20.45 8.24
C PHE A 353 -23.49 -19.92 9.49
N MET A 354 -24.06 -18.71 9.42
CA MET A 354 -24.76 -18.08 10.54
C MET A 354 -26.15 -18.69 10.77
N THR A 355 -26.83 -19.11 9.71
CA THR A 355 -28.14 -19.76 9.80
C THR A 355 -28.08 -21.14 10.47
N ASP A 356 -26.99 -21.89 10.26
CA ASP A 356 -26.81 -23.23 10.86
C ASP A 356 -26.42 -23.18 12.34
N VAL A 357 -25.71 -22.13 12.79
CA VAL A 357 -25.36 -21.93 14.22
C VAL A 357 -26.61 -21.70 15.07
N ASN A 358 -27.59 -20.95 14.56
CA ASN A 358 -28.86 -20.73 15.25
C ASN A 358 -29.69 -22.02 15.39
N GLN A 359 -29.61 -22.95 14.44
CA GLN A 359 -30.28 -24.26 14.55
C GLN A 359 -29.58 -25.21 15.53
N LEU A 360 -28.25 -25.15 15.64
CA LEU A 360 -27.48 -25.94 16.61
C LEU A 360 -27.76 -25.51 18.06
N HIS A 361 -27.94 -24.20 18.31
CA HIS A 361 -28.26 -23.71 19.65
C HIS A 361 -29.69 -24.07 20.11
N GLN A 362 -30.64 -24.22 19.18
CA GLN A 362 -32.00 -24.66 19.49
C GLN A 362 -32.10 -26.15 19.88
N HIS A 363 -31.09 -26.97 19.55
CA HIS A 363 -31.05 -28.38 19.92
C HIS A 363 -30.23 -28.68 21.17
N ILE A 364 -29.62 -27.66 21.79
CA ILE A 364 -28.85 -27.77 23.05
C ILE A 364 -29.54 -26.98 24.19
N SER A 365 -30.72 -26.40 23.94
CA SER A 365 -31.53 -25.70 24.94
C SER A 365 -32.53 -26.63 25.62
#